data_AF-A0A7D7VPR5-F1
#
_entry.id   AF-A0A7D7VPR5-F1
#
_cell.length_a   1.000
_cell.length_b   1.000
_cell.length_c   1.000
_cell.angle_alpha   90.00
_cell.angle_beta   90.00
_cell.angle_gamma   90.00
#
_symmetry.space_group_name_H-M   'P 1'
#
loop_
_entity.id
_entity.type
_entity.pdbx_description
1 polymer ?
#
loop_
_entity_poly.entity_id
_entity_poly.type
_entity_poly.pdbx_seq_one_letter_code
_entity_poly.pdbx_strand_id
1 'polypeptide(L)'
;MKLFTFVSLLIITFALSITVQAEQVDESTGLIKTDGWETVRNNCIACHSTKLITQNHGARNRWLAMIEWMQATQGLQQFDADTQEIILSYLSVHYGPKEDARRSSLDPLLMPSNPYKKTLQPQNITPELK
;
A
#
# COMPACT_ATOMS: atom_id res chain seq x y z
N MET A 1 57.16 6.82 9.74
CA MET A 1 56.09 7.74 9.30
C MET A 1 55.07 7.09 8.34
N LYS A 2 55.39 6.04 7.58
CA LYS A 2 54.43 5.37 6.68
C LYS A 2 53.44 4.41 7.36
N LEU A 3 53.74 3.94 8.58
CA LEU A 3 52.90 2.97 9.32
C LEU A 3 51.63 3.61 9.93
N PHE A 4 51.71 4.88 10.34
CA PHE A 4 50.57 5.62 10.90
C PHE A 4 49.49 5.95 9.85
N THR A 5 49.89 6.18 8.60
CA THR A 5 48.95 6.39 7.48
C THR A 5 48.16 5.13 7.12
N PHE A 6 48.74 3.93 7.26
CA PHE A 6 48.01 2.68 6.99
C PHE A 6 47.01 2.33 8.10
N VAL A 7 47.33 2.62 9.37
CA VAL A 7 46.40 2.43 10.49
C VAL A 7 45.20 3.38 10.38
N SER A 8 45.42 4.63 9.93
CA SER A 8 44.34 5.61 9.75
C SER A 8 43.42 5.28 8.58
N LEU A 9 43.91 4.62 7.52
CA LEU A 9 43.10 4.21 6.37
C LEU A 9 42.18 3.02 6.71
N LEU A 10 42.62 2.14 7.61
CA LEU A 10 41.89 0.93 8.03
C LEU A 10 40.72 1.24 8.99
N ILE A 11 40.83 2.32 9.78
CA ILE A 11 39.77 2.79 10.68
C ILE A 11 38.62 3.45 9.89
N ILE A 12 38.92 4.14 8.80
CA ILE A 12 37.91 4.81 7.96
C ILE A 12 37.04 3.79 7.19
N THR A 13 37.59 2.64 6.81
CA THR A 13 36.82 1.57 6.14
C THR A 13 35.88 0.81 7.07
N PHE A 14 36.16 0.76 8.38
CA PHE A 14 35.30 0.07 9.36
C PHE A 14 34.06 0.91 9.75
N ALA A 15 34.13 2.24 9.64
CA ALA A 15 33.03 3.15 9.99
C ALA A 15 31.89 3.19 8.95
N LEU A 16 32.02 2.52 7.80
CA LEU A 16 31.03 2.55 6.71
C LEU A 16 30.10 1.32 6.69
N SER A 17 30.03 0.55 7.77
CA SER A 17 28.99 -0.48 7.92
C SER A 17 27.69 0.17 8.39
N ILE A 18 26.96 0.78 7.45
CA ILE A 18 25.58 1.19 7.67
C ILE A 18 24.78 -0.10 7.86
N THR A 19 24.25 -0.32 9.06
CA THR A 19 23.30 -1.41 9.30
C THR A 19 22.01 -1.08 8.55
N VAL A 20 21.76 -1.79 7.45
CA VAL A 20 20.44 -1.84 6.84
C VAL A 20 19.60 -2.75 7.74
N GLN A 21 18.84 -2.18 8.67
CA GLN A 21 17.82 -2.92 9.40
C GLN A 21 16.70 -3.28 8.42
N ALA A 22 16.54 -4.57 8.13
CA ALA A 22 15.32 -5.06 7.49
C ALA A 22 14.14 -4.84 8.45
N GLU A 23 13.06 -4.26 7.95
CA GLU A 23 11.85 -4.04 8.74
C GLU A 23 11.28 -5.40 9.17
N GLN A 24 11.04 -5.57 10.47
CA GLN A 24 10.53 -6.85 10.97
C GLN A 24 9.08 -7.02 10.54
N VAL A 25 8.74 -8.17 9.97
CA VAL A 25 7.38 -8.49 9.53
C VAL A 25 6.77 -9.47 10.52
N ASP A 26 5.53 -9.25 10.92
CA ASP A 26 4.77 -10.20 11.70
C ASP A 26 4.40 -11.43 10.87
N GLU A 27 4.87 -12.61 11.25
CA GLU A 27 4.65 -13.84 10.48
C GLU A 27 3.16 -14.21 10.37
N SER A 28 2.34 -13.85 11.37
CA SER A 28 0.92 -14.21 11.38
C SER A 28 0.07 -13.31 10.47
N THR A 29 0.44 -12.02 10.37
CA THR A 29 -0.37 -11.01 9.68
C THR A 29 0.27 -10.49 8.39
N GLY A 30 1.58 -10.63 8.22
CA GLY A 30 2.34 -9.97 7.17
C GLY A 30 2.44 -8.45 7.35
N LEU A 31 2.03 -7.92 8.50
CA LEU A 31 2.16 -6.50 8.83
C LEU A 31 3.59 -6.16 9.22
N ILE A 32 4.03 -4.96 8.88
CA ILE A 32 5.34 -4.44 9.25
C ILE A 32 5.30 -4.00 10.73
N LYS A 33 6.24 -4.48 11.55
CA LYS A 33 6.28 -4.25 13.01
C LYS A 33 6.94 -2.90 13.34
N THR A 34 6.21 -1.82 13.15
CA THR A 34 6.57 -0.44 13.50
C THR A 34 5.45 0.24 14.27
N ASP A 35 5.73 1.38 14.91
CA ASP A 35 4.73 2.10 15.72
C ASP A 35 3.36 2.20 15.02
N GLY A 36 2.31 1.78 15.74
CA GLY A 36 0.93 1.74 15.24
C GLY A 36 0.49 0.41 14.59
N TRP A 37 1.41 -0.52 14.32
CA TRP A 37 1.07 -1.79 13.67
C TRP A 37 0.07 -2.65 14.48
N GLU A 38 0.19 -2.66 15.81
CA GLU A 38 -0.72 -3.42 16.68
C GLU A 38 -2.13 -2.83 16.67
N THR A 39 -2.25 -1.51 16.58
CA THR A 39 -3.55 -0.83 16.43
C THR A 39 -4.23 -1.28 15.14
N VAL A 40 -3.50 -1.36 14.03
CA VAL A 40 -4.04 -1.89 12.76
C VAL A 40 -4.38 -3.38 12.89
N ARG A 41 -3.49 -4.18 13.49
CA ARG A 41 -3.73 -5.60 13.72
C ARG A 41 -5.01 -5.83 14.52
N ASN A 42 -5.25 -5.08 15.58
CA ASN A 42 -6.40 -5.32 16.46
C ASN A 42 -7.72 -4.87 15.84
N ASN A 43 -7.70 -3.87 14.95
CA ASN A 43 -8.92 -3.27 14.39
C ASN A 43 -9.28 -3.77 12.98
N CYS A 44 -8.32 -4.25 12.19
CA CYS A 44 -8.53 -4.50 10.77
C CYS A 44 -8.60 -6.00 10.37
N ILE A 45 -8.40 -6.92 11.32
CA ILE A 45 -8.30 -8.37 11.03
C ILE A 45 -9.51 -9.18 11.50
N ALA A 46 -10.46 -8.53 12.17
CA ALA A 46 -11.62 -9.19 12.77
C ALA A 46 -12.58 -9.80 11.73
N CYS A 47 -12.66 -9.20 10.53
CA CYS A 47 -13.66 -9.58 9.52
C CYS A 47 -13.08 -10.32 8.31
N HIS A 48 -11.79 -10.13 8.01
CA HIS A 48 -11.14 -10.73 6.84
C HIS A 48 -9.62 -10.81 7.02
N SER A 49 -8.95 -11.52 6.11
CA SER A 49 -7.49 -11.67 6.11
C SER A 49 -6.77 -10.31 5.98
N THR A 50 -5.66 -10.19 6.70
CA THR A 50 -4.68 -9.09 6.59
C THR A 50 -4.07 -8.94 5.20
N LYS A 51 -4.17 -9.99 4.36
CA LYS A 51 -3.71 -9.96 2.98
C LYS A 51 -4.38 -8.84 2.17
N LEU A 52 -5.63 -8.48 2.48
CA LEU A 52 -6.28 -7.34 1.84
C LEU A 52 -5.59 -6.01 2.17
N ILE A 53 -4.96 -5.89 3.34
CA ILE A 53 -4.18 -4.70 3.70
C ILE A 53 -2.86 -4.73 2.92
N THR A 54 -2.11 -5.83 3.04
CA THR A 54 -0.74 -5.92 2.52
C THR A 54 -0.63 -5.94 0.99
N GLN A 55 -1.71 -6.31 0.29
CA GLN A 55 -1.77 -6.23 -1.18
C GLN A 55 -2.25 -4.88 -1.72
N ASN A 56 -2.77 -4.01 -0.86
CA ASN A 56 -3.30 -2.72 -1.26
C ASN A 56 -2.32 -1.58 -0.94
N HIS A 57 -2.32 -0.57 -1.80
CA HIS A 57 -1.40 0.57 -1.74
C HIS A 57 -2.15 1.88 -1.99
N GLY A 58 -2.11 2.82 -1.06
CA GLY A 58 -2.94 4.01 -1.10
C GLY A 58 -2.34 5.22 -0.43
N ALA A 59 -2.66 6.39 -0.97
CA ALA A 59 -2.46 7.63 -0.23
C ALA A 59 -3.42 7.65 0.98
N ARG A 60 -3.12 8.51 1.95
CA ARG A 60 -3.89 8.62 3.21
C ARG A 60 -5.39 8.79 2.99
N ASN A 61 -5.80 9.66 2.05
CA ASN A 61 -7.20 9.88 1.72
C ASN A 61 -7.91 8.64 1.16
N ARG A 62 -7.19 7.79 0.41
CA ARG A 62 -7.72 6.52 -0.10
C ARG A 62 -7.94 5.52 1.04
N TRP A 63 -7.04 5.49 2.03
CA TRP A 63 -7.22 4.66 3.21
C TRP A 63 -8.38 5.16 4.08
N LEU A 64 -8.50 6.48 4.28
CA LEU A 64 -9.62 7.08 4.99
C LEU A 64 -10.95 6.72 4.33
N ALA A 65 -11.08 6.92 3.02
CA ALA A 65 -12.30 6.57 2.29
C ALA A 65 -12.66 5.08 2.40
N MET A 66 -11.66 4.20 2.46
CA MET A 66 -11.88 2.76 2.66
C MET A 66 -12.43 2.48 4.08
N ILE A 67 -11.85 3.10 5.10
CA ILE A 67 -12.29 2.96 6.50
C ILE A 67 -13.72 3.49 6.65
N GLU A 68 -14.02 4.68 6.13
CA GLU A 68 -15.35 5.27 6.16
C GLU A 68 -16.37 4.38 5.44
N TRP A 69 -16.00 3.80 4.30
CA TRP A 69 -16.86 2.85 3.59
C TRP A 69 -17.11 1.57 4.42
N MET A 70 -16.07 1.00 5.05
CA MET A 70 -16.22 -0.16 5.92
C MET A 70 -17.09 0.14 7.13
N GLN A 71 -16.98 1.34 7.71
CA GLN A 71 -17.82 1.76 8.83
C GLN A 71 -19.27 1.95 8.40
N ALA A 72 -19.50 2.55 7.23
CA ALA A 72 -20.85 2.79 6.72
C ALA A 72 -21.57 1.52 6.23
N THR A 73 -20.83 0.53 5.70
CA THR A 73 -21.42 -0.58 4.95
C THR A 73 -21.07 -1.98 5.47
N GLN A 74 -19.92 -2.14 6.13
CA GLN A 74 -19.40 -3.46 6.54
C GLN A 74 -19.47 -3.68 8.06
N GLY A 75 -19.96 -2.70 8.82
CA GLY A 75 -20.12 -2.81 10.27
C GLY A 75 -18.83 -2.58 11.06
N LEU A 76 -17.81 -1.96 10.46
CA LEU A 76 -16.63 -1.52 11.21
C LEU A 76 -17.06 -0.44 12.21
N GLN A 77 -16.65 -0.58 13.47
CA GLN A 77 -16.99 0.40 14.49
C GLN A 77 -16.28 1.73 14.23
N GLN A 78 -16.90 2.82 14.70
CA GLN A 78 -16.26 4.13 14.67
C GLN A 78 -15.03 4.13 15.59
N PHE A 79 -13.94 4.69 15.07
CA PHE A 79 -12.72 4.89 15.84
C PHE A 79 -12.78 6.25 16.54
N ASP A 80 -12.16 6.36 17.70
CA ASP A 80 -11.80 7.67 18.23
C ASP A 80 -10.74 8.34 17.33
N ALA A 81 -10.57 9.65 17.50
CA ALA A 81 -9.70 10.45 16.65
C ALA A 81 -8.24 9.98 16.67
N ASP A 82 -7.73 9.58 17.85
CA ASP A 82 -6.35 9.16 18.02
C ASP A 82 -6.10 7.80 17.37
N THR A 83 -7.00 6.84 17.58
CA THR A 83 -6.96 5.53 16.93
C THR A 83 -6.98 5.67 15.40
N GLN A 84 -7.88 6.52 14.87
CA GLN A 84 -7.95 6.76 13.43
C GLN A 84 -6.65 7.38 12.89
N GLU A 85 -6.07 8.35 13.60
CA GLU A 85 -4.81 8.99 13.21
C GLU A 85 -3.66 7.97 13.14
N ILE A 86 -3.52 7.12 14.16
CA ILE A 86 -2.52 6.05 14.21
C ILE A 86 -2.68 5.09 13.03
N ILE A 87 -3.89 4.60 12.79
CA ILE A 87 -4.19 3.68 11.69
C ILE A 87 -3.84 4.31 10.34
N LEU A 88 -4.31 5.53 10.09
CA LEU A 88 -4.07 6.21 8.82
C LEU A 88 -2.60 6.54 8.61
N SER A 89 -1.88 6.94 9.67
CA SER A 89 -0.45 7.21 9.62
C SER A 89 0.31 5.96 9.20
N TYR A 90 0.13 4.87 9.95
CA TYR A 90 0.77 3.58 9.67
C TYR A 90 0.45 3.07 8.25
N LEU A 91 -0.84 3.06 7.85
CA LEU A 91 -1.23 2.56 6.53
C LEU A 91 -0.65 3.41 5.39
N SER A 92 -0.61 4.73 5.55
CA SER A 92 -0.07 5.62 4.51
C SER A 92 1.45 5.55 4.37
N VAL A 93 2.17 5.28 5.46
CA VAL A 93 3.63 5.14 5.47
C VAL A 93 4.06 3.78 4.91
N HIS A 94 3.47 2.69 5.41
CA HIS A 94 3.93 1.33 5.09
C HIS A 94 3.22 0.72 3.88
N TYR A 95 2.00 1.20 3.58
CA TYR A 95 1.18 0.76 2.45
C TYR A 95 0.73 1.96 1.60
N GLY A 96 1.65 2.91 1.42
CA GLY A 96 1.49 4.09 0.57
C GLY A 96 1.35 3.77 -0.93
N PRO A 97 1.12 4.79 -1.79
CA PRO A 97 1.07 4.62 -3.24
C PRO A 97 2.35 3.97 -3.80
N LYS A 98 2.20 3.19 -4.88
CA LYS A 98 3.31 2.65 -5.66
C LYS A 98 3.23 3.18 -7.10
N GLU A 99 4.36 3.60 -7.64
CA GLU A 99 4.45 4.16 -9.00
C GLU A 99 4.03 3.14 -10.08
N ASP A 100 4.35 1.86 -9.89
CA ASP A 100 4.03 0.77 -10.84
C ASP A 100 2.89 -0.14 -10.35
N ALA A 101 1.92 0.41 -9.61
CA ALA A 101 0.83 -0.39 -9.03
C ALA A 101 -0.09 -1.03 -10.09
N ARG A 102 -0.18 -0.46 -11.30
CA ARG A 102 -1.03 -0.97 -12.38
C ARG A 102 -0.18 -1.71 -13.42
N ARG A 103 -0.60 -2.94 -13.76
CA ARG A 103 -0.06 -3.63 -14.94
C ARG A 103 -0.22 -2.78 -16.20
N SER A 104 0.80 -2.78 -17.06
CA SER A 104 0.68 -2.20 -18.39
C SER A 104 -0.51 -2.80 -19.15
N SER A 105 -1.11 -2.00 -20.02
CA SER A 105 -2.13 -2.50 -20.95
C SER A 105 -1.56 -3.64 -21.79
N LEU A 106 -2.39 -4.64 -22.08
CA LEU A 106 -2.03 -5.68 -23.04
C LEU A 106 -1.86 -5.06 -24.43
N ASP A 107 -0.90 -5.59 -25.21
CA ASP A 107 -0.80 -5.26 -26.63
C ASP A 107 -2.12 -5.65 -27.33
N PRO A 108 -2.74 -4.75 -28.12
CA PRO A 108 -3.95 -5.05 -28.87
C PRO A 108 -3.87 -6.34 -29.72
N LEU A 109 -2.68 -6.71 -30.21
CA LEU A 109 -2.47 -7.94 -31.00
C LEU A 109 -2.58 -9.23 -30.17
N LEU A 110 -2.44 -9.13 -28.85
CA LEU A 110 -2.57 -10.24 -27.91
C LEU A 110 -3.98 -10.31 -27.29
N MET A 111 -4.87 -9.37 -27.61
CA MET A 111 -6.24 -9.39 -27.12
C MET A 111 -7.07 -10.40 -27.93
N PRO A 112 -7.76 -11.36 -27.29
CA PRO A 112 -8.69 -12.23 -28.00
C PRO A 112 -9.86 -11.41 -28.57
N SER A 113 -10.55 -11.96 -29.57
CA SER A 113 -11.75 -11.32 -30.09
C SER A 113 -12.79 -11.16 -28.96
N ASN A 114 -13.27 -9.93 -28.77
CA ASN A 114 -14.32 -9.66 -27.79
C ASN A 114 -15.70 -9.93 -28.43
N PRO A 115 -16.42 -11.00 -28.03
CA PRO A 115 -17.72 -11.33 -28.61
C PRO A 115 -18.83 -10.35 -28.21
N TYR A 116 -18.55 -9.44 -27.27
CA TYR A 116 -19.48 -8.41 -26.77
C TYR A 116 -19.14 -7.00 -27.26
N LYS A 117 -18.17 -6.84 -28.17
CA LYS A 117 -17.87 -5.52 -28.74
C LYS A 117 -19.05 -5.10 -29.62
N LYS A 118 -19.97 -4.28 -29.07
CA LYS A 118 -20.91 -3.55 -29.91
C LYS A 118 -20.07 -2.68 -30.83
N THR A 119 -20.13 -2.94 -32.14
CA THR A 119 -19.62 -1.99 -33.13
C THR A 119 -20.26 -0.66 -32.81
N LEU A 120 -19.46 0.37 -32.53
CA LEU A 120 -19.97 1.73 -32.39
C LEU A 120 -20.54 2.13 -33.75
N GLN A 121 -21.80 1.76 -33.99
CA GLN A 121 -22.57 2.27 -35.09
C GLN A 121 -22.89 3.74 -34.75
N PRO A 122 -22.64 4.69 -35.65
CA PRO A 122 -23.10 6.06 -35.47
C PRO A 122 -24.63 6.07 -35.65
N GLN A 123 -25.36 5.64 -34.64
CA GLN A 123 -26.81 5.62 -34.62
C GLN A 123 -27.26 6.08 -33.24
N ASN A 124 -27.88 7.25 -33.21
CA ASN A 124 -28.64 7.88 -32.12
C ASN A 124 -27.85 8.72 -31.11
N ILE A 125 -27.33 9.84 -31.61
CA ILE A 125 -27.24 11.09 -30.83
C ILE A 125 -28.65 11.70 -30.85
N THR A 126 -29.49 11.30 -29.91
CA THR A 126 -30.64 12.11 -29.51
C THR A 126 -30.58 12.23 -27.99
N PRO A 127 -30.53 13.45 -27.43
CA PRO A 127 -30.54 13.61 -25.99
C PRO A 127 -31.97 13.37 -25.50
N GLU A 128 -32.26 12.18 -24.99
CA GLU A 128 -33.48 11.98 -24.21
C GLU A 128 -33.23 12.57 -22.82
N LEU A 129 -33.70 13.81 -22.64
CA LEU A 129 -33.91 14.42 -21.34
C LEU A 129 -34.98 13.61 -20.61
N LYS A 130 -34.62 13.04 -19.46
CA LYS A 130 -35.55 12.83 -18.36
C LYS A 130 -34.85 13.06 -17.03
#